data_AF-A0A2V8UZN4-F1
#
_entry.id   AF-A0A2V8UZN4-F1
#
_cell.length_a   1.000
_cell.length_b   1.000
_cell.length_c   1.000
_cell.angle_alpha   90.00
_cell.angle_beta   90.00
_cell.angle_gamma   90.00
#
_symmetry.space_group_name_H-M   'P 1'
#
loop_
_entity.id
_entity.type
_entity.pdbx_description
1 polymer ?
#
loop_
_entity_poly.entity_id
_entity_poly.type
_entity_poly.pdbx_seq_one_letter_code
_entity_poly.pdbx_strand_id
1 'polypeptide(L)'
;MTKRNFLNLSGLVCGTVLLVGQLVLAQDGKPDQRADARDIRRDRRDLKQDRKDIKNDKRDIRTDARDVRTDKKDVRQDIKNGQYKEARHDLRDLQQDSRDLKKDRRDLKSDKRDVRADRRDLRHDRKDLRRDRRK
;
A
#
# COMPACT_ATOMS: atom_id res chain seq x y z
N MET A 1 -30.75 -2.46 -11.83
CA MET A 1 -29.43 -1.84 -12.12
C MET A 1 -28.95 -1.08 -10.90
N THR A 2 -28.32 -1.77 -9.95
CA THR A 2 -27.72 -1.17 -8.76
C THR A 2 -26.40 -0.51 -9.17
N LYS A 3 -26.46 0.78 -9.54
CA LYS A 3 -25.28 1.65 -9.56
C LYS A 3 -24.77 1.77 -8.13
N ARG A 4 -23.95 0.82 -7.69
CA ARG A 4 -23.21 0.96 -6.44
C ARG A 4 -22.01 1.82 -6.78
N ASN A 5 -22.11 3.08 -6.35
CA ASN A 5 -21.04 4.05 -6.37
C ASN A 5 -19.71 3.35 -6.11
N PHE A 6 -18.85 3.30 -7.12
CA PHE A 6 -17.42 3.07 -6.95
C PHE A 6 -16.97 4.15 -5.97
N LEU A 7 -16.84 3.75 -4.71
CA LEU A 7 -16.34 4.59 -3.65
C LEU A 7 -14.96 5.01 -4.11
N ASN A 8 -14.86 6.30 -4.42
CA ASN A 8 -13.63 7.04 -4.62
C ASN A 8 -12.49 6.34 -3.91
N LEU A 9 -11.66 5.65 -4.69
CA LEU A 9 -10.34 5.20 -4.27
C LEU A 9 -9.54 6.50 -4.12
N SER A 10 -9.79 7.21 -3.01
CA SER A 10 -8.94 8.29 -2.55
C SER A 10 -7.57 7.66 -2.46
N GLY A 11 -6.74 7.94 -3.46
CA GLY A 11 -5.36 7.53 -3.52
C GLY A 11 -4.74 7.90 -2.19
N LEU A 12 -4.62 6.91 -1.33
CA LEU A 12 -3.87 7.04 -0.10
C LEU A 12 -2.43 6.92 -0.58
N VAL A 13 -1.94 8.05 -1.09
CA VAL A 13 -0.51 8.32 -1.29
C VAL A 13 0.11 8.29 0.11
N CYS A 14 0.27 7.10 0.68
CA CYS A 14 1.11 6.85 1.85
C CYS A 14 2.48 6.41 1.33
N GLY A 15 3.13 7.33 0.63
CA GLY A 15 4.45 7.11 0.05
C GLY A 15 5.35 8.32 0.25
N THR A 16 5.13 9.11 1.30
CA THR A 16 6.07 10.14 1.73
C THR A 16 6.45 9.91 3.19
N VAL A 17 7.42 9.03 3.39
CA VAL A 17 8.37 9.24 4.49
C VAL A 17 9.74 9.39 3.85
N LEU A 18 9.93 10.56 3.23
CA LEU A 18 11.25 11.14 3.03
C LEU A 18 11.79 11.49 4.42
N LEU A 19 12.45 10.54 5.09
CA LEU A 19 13.42 10.87 6.13
C LEU A 19 14.75 11.13 5.44
N VAL A 20 14.87 12.32 4.86
CA VAL A 20 16.18 12.94 4.60
C VAL A 20 16.78 13.22 5.98
N GLY A 21 17.62 12.29 6.44
CA GLY A 21 18.42 12.49 7.65
C GLY A 21 19.30 13.72 7.47
N GLN A 22 18.95 14.79 8.18
CA GLN A 22 19.76 15.99 8.27
C GLN A 22 21.12 15.64 8.90
N LEU A 23 22.16 16.18 8.26
CA LEU A 23 23.53 16.27 8.77
C LEU A 23 23.51 16.89 10.19
N VAL A 24 23.93 16.13 11.20
CA VAL A 24 24.17 16.65 12.55
C VAL A 24 25.63 16.43 12.93
N LEU A 25 26.28 17.54 13.27
CA LEU A 25 27.63 17.62 13.80
C LEU A 25 27.72 17.00 15.20
N ALA A 26 28.83 16.31 15.43
CA ALA A 26 29.40 15.78 16.67
C ALA A 26 28.88 16.32 18.03
N GLN A 27 28.65 15.41 19.00
CA GLN A 27 29.33 15.32 20.33
C GLN A 27 28.58 14.38 21.32
N ASP A 28 29.36 13.57 22.05
CA ASP A 28 29.09 12.96 23.38
C ASP A 28 27.97 11.90 23.58
N GLY A 29 28.20 10.68 23.08
CA GLY A 29 28.19 9.40 23.83
C GLY A 29 27.02 8.88 24.69
N LYS A 30 25.96 9.63 25.02
CA LYS A 30 24.84 9.14 25.88
C LYS A 30 23.40 9.57 25.49
N PRO A 31 23.16 10.68 24.77
CA PRO A 31 21.83 11.00 24.22
C PRO A 31 21.39 10.02 23.11
N ASP A 32 22.37 9.51 22.36
CA ASP A 32 22.17 8.73 21.13
C ASP A 32 21.35 7.46 21.37
N GLN A 33 21.72 6.64 22.36
CA GLN A 33 21.07 5.36 22.61
C GLN A 33 19.58 5.47 23.01
N ARG A 34 19.18 6.59 23.63
CA ARG A 34 17.77 6.85 24.00
C ARG A 34 16.97 7.34 22.80
N ALA A 35 17.60 8.12 21.92
CA ALA A 35 17.03 8.53 20.64
C ALA A 35 16.86 7.31 19.73
N ASP A 36 17.91 6.52 19.51
CA ASP A 36 17.87 5.26 18.73
C ASP A 36 16.78 4.31 19.21
N ALA A 37 16.66 4.13 20.53
CA ALA A 37 15.64 3.25 21.10
C ALA A 37 14.21 3.80 20.91
N ARG A 38 14.05 5.12 20.81
CA ARG A 38 12.76 5.78 20.50
C ARG A 38 12.44 5.62 19.02
N ASP A 39 13.42 5.80 18.14
CA ASP A 39 13.25 5.69 16.69
C ASP A 39 12.92 4.24 16.30
N ILE A 40 13.66 3.26 16.81
CA ILE A 40 13.34 1.82 16.65
C ILE A 40 11.91 1.48 17.12
N ARG A 41 11.37 2.18 18.14
CA ARG A 41 9.99 1.97 18.58
C ARG A 41 8.99 2.59 17.63
N ARG A 42 9.30 3.75 17.05
CA ARG A 42 8.49 4.42 16.02
C ARG A 42 8.44 3.57 14.76
N ASP A 43 9.57 3.14 14.23
CA ASP A 43 9.65 2.31 13.02
C ASP A 43 8.90 0.99 13.18
N ARG A 44 8.89 0.40 14.38
CA ARG A 44 8.06 -0.78 14.68
C ARG A 44 6.56 -0.50 14.60
N ARG A 45 6.11 0.69 15.02
CA ARG A 45 4.70 1.09 14.94
C ARG A 45 4.32 1.35 13.49
N ASP A 46 5.18 2.03 12.75
CA ASP A 46 4.97 2.36 11.34
C ASP A 46 4.89 1.05 10.52
N LEU A 47 5.86 0.14 10.69
CA LEU A 47 5.83 -1.21 10.10
C LEU A 47 4.61 -2.06 10.49
N LYS A 48 3.98 -1.78 11.64
CA LYS A 48 2.74 -2.47 12.04
C LYS A 48 1.55 -1.89 11.29
N GLN A 49 1.54 -0.58 11.11
CA GLN A 49 0.53 0.14 10.35
C GLN A 49 0.58 -0.24 8.87
N ASP A 50 1.76 -0.22 8.23
CA ASP A 50 1.91 -0.59 6.82
C ASP A 50 1.44 -2.01 6.53
N ARG A 51 1.69 -2.95 7.46
CA ARG A 51 1.19 -4.33 7.34
C ARG A 51 -0.32 -4.42 7.41
N LYS A 52 -0.97 -3.54 8.18
CA LYS A 52 -2.43 -3.46 8.28
C LYS A 52 -2.98 -2.89 6.98
N ASP A 53 -2.34 -1.86 6.43
CA ASP A 53 -2.77 -1.21 5.19
C ASP A 53 -2.62 -2.17 4.01
N ILE A 54 -1.47 -2.82 3.84
CA ILE A 54 -1.24 -3.91 2.87
C ILE A 54 -2.29 -5.05 2.98
N LYS A 55 -2.81 -5.31 4.19
CA LYS A 55 -3.86 -6.32 4.39
C LYS A 55 -5.22 -5.82 3.89
N ASN A 56 -5.52 -4.55 4.11
CA ASN A 56 -6.74 -3.91 3.63
C ASN A 56 -6.70 -3.79 2.10
N ASP A 57 -5.61 -3.32 1.51
CA ASP A 57 -5.48 -3.19 0.05
C ASP A 57 -5.67 -4.54 -0.66
N LYS A 58 -5.14 -5.63 -0.07
CA LYS A 58 -5.38 -6.99 -0.58
C LYS A 58 -6.84 -7.41 -0.54
N ARG A 59 -7.59 -6.94 0.46
CA ARG A 59 -9.03 -7.21 0.59
C ARG A 59 -9.80 -6.43 -0.45
N ASP A 60 -9.43 -5.18 -0.67
CA ASP A 60 -10.10 -4.27 -1.61
C ASP A 60 -9.86 -4.74 -3.04
N ILE A 61 -8.61 -4.97 -3.43
CA ILE A 61 -8.24 -5.60 -4.72
C ILE A 61 -8.98 -6.92 -4.98
N ARG A 62 -9.25 -7.70 -3.94
CA ARG A 62 -10.00 -8.96 -4.09
C ARG A 62 -11.48 -8.70 -4.36
N THR A 63 -12.06 -7.69 -3.70
CA THR A 63 -13.45 -7.26 -3.88
C THR A 63 -13.61 -6.70 -5.29
N ASP A 64 -12.76 -5.78 -5.71
CA ASP A 64 -12.79 -5.17 -7.04
C ASP A 64 -12.61 -6.23 -8.14
N ALA A 65 -11.70 -7.19 -7.94
CA ALA A 65 -11.52 -8.30 -8.88
C ALA A 65 -12.75 -9.22 -8.99
N ARG A 66 -13.57 -9.31 -7.94
CA ARG A 66 -14.85 -10.04 -7.97
C ARG A 66 -15.91 -9.22 -8.68
N ASP A 67 -15.97 -7.92 -8.46
CA ASP A 67 -16.95 -7.02 -9.08
C ASP A 67 -16.72 -6.96 -10.60
N VAL A 68 -15.48 -6.74 -11.03
CA VAL A 68 -15.06 -6.83 -12.45
C VAL A 68 -15.45 -8.17 -13.09
N ARG A 69 -15.44 -9.27 -12.32
CA ARG A 69 -15.86 -10.59 -12.84
C ARG A 69 -17.37 -10.68 -13.00
N THR A 70 -18.12 -10.07 -12.09
CA THR A 70 -19.59 -10.00 -12.15
C THR A 70 -20.02 -9.13 -13.32
N ASP A 71 -19.46 -7.92 -13.44
CA ASP A 71 -19.79 -6.99 -14.52
C ASP A 71 -19.46 -7.58 -15.90
N LYS A 72 -18.37 -8.36 -16.01
CA LYS A 72 -18.08 -9.12 -17.24
C LYS A 72 -19.15 -10.14 -17.60
N LYS A 73 -19.85 -10.72 -16.63
CA LYS A 73 -20.96 -11.64 -16.91
C LYS A 73 -22.20 -10.86 -17.33
N ASP A 74 -22.47 -9.74 -16.68
CA ASP A 74 -23.62 -8.88 -16.96
C ASP A 74 -23.50 -8.32 -18.39
N VAL A 75 -22.34 -7.79 -18.77
CA VAL A 75 -22.04 -7.37 -20.15
C VAL A 75 -22.28 -8.48 -21.17
N ARG A 76 -21.85 -9.72 -20.87
CA ARG A 76 -22.09 -10.85 -21.77
C ARG A 76 -23.58 -11.15 -21.93
N GLN A 77 -24.34 -11.01 -20.85
CA GLN A 77 -25.78 -11.22 -20.87
C GLN A 77 -26.49 -10.10 -21.65
N ASP A 78 -26.07 -8.85 -21.49
CA ASP A 78 -26.63 -7.71 -22.21
C ASP A 78 -26.39 -7.82 -23.71
N ILE A 79 -25.18 -8.23 -24.11
CA ILE A 79 -24.87 -8.56 -25.52
C ILE A 79 -25.80 -9.66 -26.04
N LYS A 80 -26.01 -10.74 -25.26
CA LYS A 80 -26.90 -11.84 -25.64
C LYS A 80 -28.36 -11.39 -25.77
N ASN A 81 -28.78 -10.42 -24.97
CA ASN A 81 -30.12 -9.85 -24.98
C ASN A 81 -30.30 -8.72 -26.02
N GLY A 82 -29.27 -8.40 -26.81
CA GLY A 82 -29.31 -7.34 -27.83
C GLY A 82 -29.15 -5.91 -27.30
N GLN A 83 -28.77 -5.73 -26.03
CA GLN A 83 -28.57 -4.44 -25.36
C GLN A 83 -27.15 -3.91 -25.60
N TYR A 84 -26.80 -3.66 -26.86
CA TYR A 84 -25.43 -3.34 -27.26
C TYR A 84 -24.93 -1.97 -26.78
N LYS A 85 -25.85 -1.01 -26.57
CA LYS A 85 -25.47 0.35 -26.15
C LYS A 85 -25.03 0.35 -24.69
N GLU A 86 -25.79 -0.32 -23.84
CA GLU A 86 -25.51 -0.56 -22.42
C GLU A 86 -24.22 -1.37 -22.28
N ALA A 87 -24.12 -2.51 -22.98
CA ALA A 87 -22.91 -3.33 -22.97
C ALA A 87 -21.65 -2.57 -23.41
N ARG A 88 -21.76 -1.61 -24.35
CA ARG A 88 -20.62 -0.78 -24.78
C ARG A 88 -20.19 0.20 -23.70
N HIS A 89 -21.11 0.76 -22.92
CA HIS A 89 -20.79 1.61 -21.79
C HIS A 89 -20.06 0.80 -20.72
N ASP A 90 -20.65 -0.32 -20.32
CA ASP A 90 -20.12 -1.19 -19.27
C ASP A 90 -18.77 -1.80 -19.65
N LEU A 91 -18.52 -2.06 -20.94
CA LEU A 91 -17.19 -2.44 -21.43
C LEU A 91 -16.12 -1.36 -21.21
N ARG A 92 -16.48 -0.08 -21.29
CA ARG A 92 -15.54 1.03 -21.02
C ARG A 92 -15.23 1.11 -19.54
N ASP A 93 -16.25 0.99 -18.69
CA ASP A 93 -16.10 0.98 -17.25
C ASP A 93 -15.22 -0.21 -16.82
N LEU A 94 -15.50 -1.40 -17.33
CA LEU A 94 -14.67 -2.60 -17.12
C LEU A 94 -13.20 -2.42 -17.55
N GLN A 95 -12.94 -1.66 -18.61
CA GLN A 95 -11.57 -1.36 -19.03
C GLN A 95 -10.88 -0.42 -18.04
N GLN A 96 -11.61 0.56 -17.50
CA GLN A 96 -11.11 1.47 -16.49
C GLN A 96 -10.82 0.71 -15.18
N ASP A 97 -11.77 -0.08 -14.68
CA ASP A 97 -11.60 -0.90 -13.48
C ASP A 97 -10.43 -1.88 -13.62
N SER A 98 -10.25 -2.46 -14.81
CA SER A 98 -9.12 -3.36 -15.08
C SER A 98 -7.77 -2.63 -15.05
N ARG A 99 -7.72 -1.34 -15.42
CA ARG A 99 -6.52 -0.50 -15.34
C ARG A 99 -6.23 -0.11 -13.89
N ASP A 100 -7.25 0.28 -13.15
CA ASP A 100 -7.13 0.67 -11.75
C ASP A 100 -6.68 -0.53 -10.90
N LEU A 101 -7.30 -1.69 -11.07
CA LEU A 101 -6.87 -2.94 -10.42
C LEU A 101 -5.41 -3.31 -10.74
N LYS A 102 -4.93 -2.99 -11.94
CA LYS A 102 -3.52 -3.21 -12.33
C LYS A 102 -2.59 -2.23 -11.61
N LYS A 103 -3.03 -0.98 -11.41
CA LYS A 103 -2.30 0.03 -10.65
C LYS A 103 -2.23 -0.37 -9.18
N ASP A 104 -3.34 -0.73 -8.55
CA ASP A 104 -3.38 -1.13 -7.14
C ASP A 104 -2.47 -2.34 -6.85
N ARG A 105 -2.41 -3.29 -7.79
CA ARG A 105 -1.48 -4.43 -7.69
C ARG A 105 0.00 -4.03 -7.78
N ARG A 106 0.31 -2.97 -8.54
CA ARG A 106 1.68 -2.43 -8.62
C ARG A 106 2.02 -1.68 -7.35
N ASP A 107 1.10 -0.86 -6.85
CA ASP A 107 1.29 -0.08 -5.62
C ASP A 107 1.49 -1.03 -4.43
N LEU A 108 0.62 -2.04 -4.27
CA LEU A 108 0.78 -3.11 -3.27
C LEU A 108 2.11 -3.87 -3.38
N LYS A 109 2.70 -3.95 -4.58
CA LYS A 109 4.02 -4.58 -4.78
C LYS A 109 5.14 -3.66 -4.28
N SER A 110 5.02 -2.36 -4.52
CA SER A 110 5.93 -1.33 -4.01
C SER A 110 5.88 -1.27 -2.48
N ASP A 111 4.70 -1.22 -1.86
CA ASP A 111 4.56 -1.16 -0.39
C ASP A 111 5.21 -2.38 0.28
N LYS A 112 5.06 -3.56 -0.32
CA LYS A 112 5.72 -4.78 0.17
C LYS A 112 7.24 -4.71 0.05
N ARG A 113 7.78 -3.99 -0.94
CA ARG A 113 9.22 -3.78 -1.09
C ARG A 113 9.71 -2.81 -0.01
N ASP A 114 8.98 -1.75 0.25
CA ASP A 114 9.35 -0.72 1.22
C ASP A 114 9.31 -1.29 2.64
N VAL A 115 8.23 -2.00 3.01
CA VAL A 115 8.16 -2.76 4.28
C VAL A 115 9.29 -3.79 4.44
N ARG A 116 9.88 -4.29 3.35
CA ARG A 116 11.06 -5.18 3.43
C ARG A 116 12.35 -4.40 3.64
N ALA A 117 12.48 -3.20 3.07
CA ALA A 117 13.59 -2.30 3.28
C ALA A 117 13.60 -1.81 4.73
N ASP A 118 12.49 -1.27 5.24
CA ASP A 118 12.38 -0.77 6.62
C ASP A 118 12.66 -1.87 7.65
N ARG A 119 12.27 -3.12 7.35
CA ARG A 119 12.62 -4.28 8.19
C ARG A 119 14.12 -4.60 8.21
N ARG A 120 14.85 -4.31 7.14
CA ARG A 120 16.32 -4.47 7.09
C ARG A 120 16.97 -3.35 7.90
N ASP A 121 16.53 -2.11 7.70
CA ASP A 121 17.07 -0.93 8.38
C ASP A 121 16.88 -1.06 9.89
N LEU A 122 15.67 -1.41 10.33
CA LEU A 122 15.38 -1.71 11.73
C LEU A 122 16.23 -2.86 12.33
N ARG A 123 16.74 -3.77 11.50
CA ARG A 123 17.68 -4.81 11.96
C ARG A 123 19.10 -4.27 12.08
N HIS A 124 19.50 -3.34 11.23
CA HIS A 124 20.78 -2.64 11.32
C HIS A 124 20.81 -1.75 12.56
N ASP A 125 19.81 -0.89 12.77
CA ASP A 125 19.75 0.03 13.93
C ASP A 125 19.81 -0.73 15.25
N ARG A 126 19.11 -1.89 15.33
CA ARG A 126 19.20 -2.75 16.52
C ARG A 126 20.56 -3.37 16.74
N LYS A 127 21.30 -3.69 15.68
CA LYS A 127 22.66 -4.23 15.78
C LYS A 127 23.62 -3.15 16.25
N ASP A 128 23.49 -1.94 15.72
CA ASP A 128 24.36 -0.81 16.05
C ASP A 128 24.09 -0.34 17.49
N LEU A 129 22.83 -0.16 17.88
CA LEU A 129 22.46 0.11 19.28
C LEU A 129 22.98 -0.97 20.25
N ARG A 130 23.04 -2.24 19.83
CA ARG A 130 23.63 -3.32 20.65
C ARG A 130 25.15 -3.19 20.75
N ARG A 131 25.83 -2.76 19.69
CA ARG A 131 27.28 -2.53 19.69
C ARG A 131 27.64 -1.34 20.57
N ASP A 132 26.88 -0.26 20.51
CA ASP A 132 27.17 0.94 21.31
C ASP A 132 26.88 0.74 22.79
N ARG A 133 25.94 -0.15 23.15
CA ARG A 133 25.74 -0.60 24.54
C ARG A 133 26.85 -1.49 25.09
N ARG A 134 27.75 -2.00 24.24
CA ARG A 134 28.86 -2.88 24.64
C ARG A 134 30.20 -2.13 24.78
N LYS A 135 30.28 -0.91 24.26
CA LYS A 135 31.41 0.01 24.46
C LYS A 135 31.23 0.73 25.79
#